data_AF-A0A6V7PJM8-F1
#
_entry.id   AF-A0A6V7PJM8-F1
#
_cell.length_a   1.000
_cell.length_b   1.000
_cell.length_c   1.000
_cell.angle_alpha   90.00
_cell.angle_beta   90.00
_cell.angle_gamma   90.00
#
_symmetry.space_group_name_H-M   'P 1'
#
loop_
_entity.id
_entity.type
_entity.pdbx_description
1 polymer ?
#
loop_
_entity_poly.entity_id
_entity_poly.type
_entity_poly.pdbx_seq_one_letter_code
_entity_poly.pdbx_strand_id
1 'polypeptide(L)'
;MDENGLISSDNGEVSSDNVKEQPRNVYIWDMDETLILLRSLLDGSYAGAFHGLKDTRKGVEIGKQWENHILQICDDYFFYEEIENYNEPFLNSLTEYDDGRDLSNYDFENDGFTSPFDDSNKRKLAYRHRSIAEKYAKGVHDFLDQQTIKSWNDLYSSTDSYTDGWLSSAHALLEQVVEKNKVPTGNGPISAGSKSKNINVLVTSGH
;
A
#
# COMPACT_ATOMS: atom_id res chain seq x y z
N MET A 1 11.23 40.88 -63.97
CA MET A 1 10.85 42.29 -63.75
C MET A 1 9.35 42.28 -63.56
N ASP A 2 8.79 42.30 -62.34
CA ASP A 2 9.31 42.77 -61.06
C ASP A 2 8.75 41.96 -59.87
N GLU A 3 9.47 42.10 -58.76
CA GLU A 3 9.41 41.47 -57.43
C GLU A 3 8.28 41.92 -56.50
N ASN A 4 8.17 41.18 -55.39
CA ASN A 4 7.65 41.49 -54.04
C ASN A 4 6.15 41.27 -53.80
N GLY A 5 5.73 40.63 -52.71
CA GLY A 5 6.41 40.16 -51.51
C GLY A 5 5.35 39.78 -50.46
N LEU A 6 5.66 38.74 -49.67
CA LEU A 6 4.98 38.27 -48.47
C LEU A 6 4.27 39.38 -47.67
N ILE A 7 3.01 39.17 -47.26
CA ILE A 7 2.56 39.34 -45.86
C ILE A 7 1.50 38.28 -45.54
N SER A 8 1.91 37.31 -44.73
CA SER A 8 1.04 36.40 -43.99
C SER A 8 0.30 37.16 -42.90
N SER A 9 -0.99 36.90 -42.72
CA SER A 9 -1.70 37.15 -41.45
C SER A 9 -2.73 36.05 -41.24
N ASP A 10 -2.20 34.84 -41.05
CA ASP A 10 -2.91 33.78 -40.34
C ASP A 10 -3.02 34.22 -38.87
N ASN A 11 -4.14 34.86 -38.51
CA ASN A 11 -4.53 35.04 -37.13
C ASN A 11 -5.03 33.69 -36.61
N GLY A 12 -4.09 32.76 -36.43
CA GLY A 12 -4.26 31.60 -35.60
C GLY A 12 -4.46 32.08 -34.17
N GLU A 13 -5.72 32.09 -33.75
CA GLU A 13 -6.14 32.17 -32.36
C GLU A 13 -5.36 31.08 -31.60
N VAL A 14 -4.30 31.48 -30.90
CA VAL A 14 -3.65 30.61 -29.92
C VAL A 14 -4.67 30.47 -28.79
N SER A 15 -5.48 29.41 -28.86
CA SER A 15 -6.20 28.91 -27.70
C SER A 15 -5.14 28.58 -26.66
N SER A 16 -4.91 29.52 -25.74
CA SER A 16 -4.27 29.22 -24.48
C SER A 16 -5.24 28.31 -23.74
N ASP A 17 -5.17 27.02 -24.04
CA ASP A 17 -5.73 25.97 -23.20
C ASP A 17 -5.02 26.07 -21.86
N ASN A 18 -5.60 26.91 -21.01
CA ASN A 18 -5.22 27.10 -19.63
C ASN A 18 -5.67 25.82 -18.93
N VAL A 19 -4.94 24.71 -19.15
CA VAL A 19 -5.06 23.50 -18.35
C VAL A 19 -4.62 23.92 -16.96
N LYS A 20 -5.58 24.37 -16.15
CA LYS A 20 -5.38 24.64 -14.75
C LYS A 20 -4.93 23.32 -14.12
N GLU A 21 -3.63 23.18 -13.91
CA GLU A 21 -3.07 22.03 -13.20
C GLU A 21 -3.80 21.94 -11.86
N GLN A 22 -4.52 20.84 -11.66
CA GLN A 22 -5.18 20.60 -10.39
C GLN A 22 -4.08 20.40 -9.33
N PRO A 23 -4.12 21.14 -8.21
CA PRO A 23 -3.13 20.97 -7.15
C PRO A 23 -3.13 19.51 -6.69
N ARG A 24 -1.94 18.93 -6.50
CA ARG A 24 -1.79 17.56 -6.01
C ARG A 24 -1.28 17.60 -4.58
N ASN A 25 -1.95 16.91 -3.68
CA ASN A 25 -1.46 16.71 -2.32
C ASN A 25 -0.88 15.30 -2.24
N VAL A 26 0.33 15.19 -1.69
CA VAL A 26 0.98 13.91 -1.42
C VAL A 26 1.10 13.77 0.08
N TYR A 27 0.46 12.75 0.62
CA TYR A 27 0.52 12.38 2.04
C TYR A 27 1.51 11.23 2.17
N ILE A 28 2.59 11.46 2.91
CA ILE A 28 3.62 10.47 3.18
C ILE A 28 3.38 9.97 4.60
N TRP A 29 3.03 8.70 4.72
CA TRP A 29 2.72 8.04 5.98
C TRP A 29 3.88 7.17 6.42
N ASP A 30 4.18 7.24 7.71
CA ASP A 30 4.88 6.18 8.41
C ASP A 30 3.88 5.11 8.87
N MET A 31 4.33 3.87 9.05
CA MET A 31 3.46 2.74 9.43
C MET A 31 3.47 2.51 10.94
N ASP A 32 4.63 2.17 11.48
CA ASP A 32 4.80 1.69 12.84
C ASP A 32 4.74 2.84 13.85
N GLU A 33 3.91 2.69 14.87
CA GLU A 33 3.63 3.74 15.87
C GLU A 33 3.00 5.02 15.29
N THR A 34 2.52 4.96 14.05
CA THR A 34 1.79 6.04 13.37
C THR A 34 0.40 5.56 12.94
N LEU A 35 0.33 4.60 12.00
CA LEU A 35 -0.96 4.02 11.55
C LEU A 35 -1.34 2.79 12.38
N ILE A 36 -0.35 2.03 12.83
CA ILE A 36 -0.52 0.83 13.65
C ILE A 36 0.39 0.90 14.89
N LEU A 37 0.10 0.09 15.91
CA LEU A 37 0.82 0.08 17.19
C LEU A 37 1.46 -1.29 17.48
N LEU A 38 2.07 -1.94 16.49
CA LEU A 38 2.50 -3.33 16.65
C LEU A 38 3.71 -3.46 17.59
N ARG A 39 4.75 -2.64 17.40
CA ARG A 39 5.99 -2.72 18.19
C ARG A 39 5.74 -2.39 19.66
N SER A 40 5.00 -1.32 19.93
CA SER A 40 4.69 -0.89 21.30
C SER A 40 3.74 -1.83 22.04
N LEU A 41 2.93 -2.61 21.31
CA LEU A 41 2.18 -3.73 21.88
C LEU A 41 3.13 -4.88 22.24
N LEU A 42 4.02 -5.28 21.33
CA LEU A 42 4.96 -6.41 21.53
C LEU A 42 5.92 -6.18 22.71
N ASP A 43 6.51 -5.00 22.81
CA ASP A 43 7.46 -4.66 23.89
C ASP A 43 6.76 -4.15 25.18
N GLY A 44 5.45 -3.95 25.14
CA GLY A 44 4.63 -3.47 26.26
C GLY A 44 4.77 -1.98 26.58
N SER A 45 5.53 -1.22 25.78
CA SER A 45 5.73 0.21 25.98
C SER A 45 4.44 1.02 25.80
N TYR A 46 3.50 0.55 24.97
CA TYR A 46 2.18 1.17 24.83
C TYR A 46 1.50 1.28 26.19
N ALA A 47 1.36 0.15 26.91
CA ALA A 47 0.73 0.11 28.22
C ALA A 47 1.50 0.91 29.28
N GLY A 48 2.84 0.88 29.20
CA GLY A 48 3.73 1.61 30.09
C GLY A 48 3.46 3.12 30.11
N ALA A 49 3.09 3.70 28.96
CA ALA A 49 2.74 5.11 28.83
C ALA A 49 1.46 5.51 29.60
N PHE A 50 0.60 4.56 29.96
CA PHE A 50 -0.67 4.82 30.66
C PHE A 50 -0.59 4.63 32.19
N HIS A 51 0.63 4.55 32.75
CA HIS A 51 0.86 4.58 34.21
C HIS A 51 0.05 3.51 34.97
N GLY A 52 -0.11 2.31 34.39
CA GLY A 52 -0.83 1.20 34.99
C GLY A 52 -2.34 1.17 34.74
N LEU A 53 -2.90 2.11 33.97
CA LEU A 53 -4.32 2.09 33.58
C LEU A 53 -4.65 1.03 32.51
N LYS A 54 -3.64 0.51 31.83
CA LYS A 54 -3.78 -0.56 30.83
C LYS A 54 -3.07 -1.84 31.28
N ASP A 55 -3.71 -2.97 31.02
CA ASP A 55 -3.13 -4.29 31.28
C ASP A 55 -2.00 -4.56 30.27
N THR A 56 -0.75 -4.51 30.72
CA THR A 56 0.44 -4.78 29.90
C THR A 56 0.42 -6.18 29.31
N ARG A 57 -0.01 -7.19 30.08
CA ARG A 57 -0.03 -8.59 29.60
C ARG A 57 -1.00 -8.74 28.44
N LYS A 58 -2.18 -8.12 28.55
CA LYS A 58 -3.17 -8.12 27.46
C LYS A 58 -2.62 -7.47 26.19
N GLY A 59 -1.91 -6.33 26.32
CA GLY A 59 -1.31 -5.63 25.17
C GLY A 59 -0.27 -6.48 24.44
N VAL A 60 0.65 -7.09 25.19
CA VAL A 60 1.68 -7.99 24.65
C VAL A 60 1.08 -9.21 23.97
N GLU A 61 0.02 -9.78 24.54
CA GLU A 61 -0.68 -10.93 23.94
C GLU A 61 -1.34 -10.56 22.60
N ILE A 62 -1.97 -9.39 22.52
CA ILE A 62 -2.52 -8.86 21.26
C ILE A 62 -1.41 -8.69 20.21
N GLY A 63 -0.29 -8.08 20.59
CA GLY A 63 0.86 -7.88 19.70
C GLY A 63 1.39 -9.20 19.14
N LYS A 64 1.54 -10.23 19.99
CA LYS A 64 2.00 -11.57 19.57
C LYS A 64 1.02 -12.27 18.63
N GLN A 65 -0.29 -12.12 18.85
CA GLN A 65 -1.28 -12.69 17.95
C GLN A 65 -1.20 -12.05 16.55
N TRP A 66 -1.01 -10.73 16.47
CA TRP A 66 -0.78 -10.05 15.20
C TRP A 66 0.52 -10.50 14.54
N GLU A 67 1.63 -10.53 15.27
CA GLU A 67 2.93 -10.98 14.76
C GLU A 67 2.84 -12.39 14.17
N ASN A 68 2.24 -13.34 14.89
CA ASN A 68 2.03 -14.70 14.40
C ASN A 68 1.19 -14.74 13.12
N HIS A 69 0.10 -13.97 13.05
CA HIS A 69 -0.74 -13.93 11.85
C HIS A 69 -0.02 -13.28 10.65
N ILE A 70 0.76 -12.21 10.88
CA ILE A 70 1.54 -11.55 9.83
C ILE A 70 2.57 -12.53 9.27
N LEU A 71 3.37 -13.16 10.14
CA LEU A 71 4.39 -14.13 9.73
C LEU A 71 3.78 -15.31 8.98
N GLN A 72 2.69 -15.88 9.49
CA GLN A 72 2.00 -16.98 8.83
C GLN A 72 1.57 -16.61 7.40
N ILE A 73 1.08 -15.40 7.17
CA ILE A 73 0.63 -14.96 5.84
C ILE A 73 1.81 -14.75 4.91
N CYS A 74 2.88 -14.15 5.43
CA CYS A 74 4.12 -13.98 4.70
C CYS A 74 4.66 -15.32 4.22
N ASP A 75 4.67 -16.34 5.08
CA ASP A 75 5.13 -17.70 4.75
C ASP A 75 4.17 -18.41 3.79
N ASP A 76 2.87 -18.47 4.12
CA ASP A 76 1.88 -19.26 3.38
C ASP A 76 1.56 -18.68 1.99
N TYR A 77 1.67 -17.36 1.80
CA TYR A 77 1.16 -16.70 0.59
C TYR A 77 2.15 -15.78 -0.11
N PHE A 78 3.20 -15.30 0.55
CA PHE A 78 4.12 -14.29 0.02
C PHE A 78 5.57 -14.75 -0.10
N PHE A 79 5.83 -16.06 -0.10
CA PHE A 79 7.15 -16.64 -0.38
C PHE A 79 8.26 -16.11 0.56
N TYR A 80 7.90 -15.75 1.80
CA TYR A 80 8.78 -15.01 2.69
C TYR A 80 10.12 -15.70 2.91
N GLU A 81 10.13 -17.01 3.21
CA GLU A 81 11.37 -17.78 3.38
C GLU A 81 12.29 -17.73 2.14
N GLU A 82 11.72 -17.68 0.94
CA GLU A 82 12.49 -17.67 -0.31
C GLU A 82 13.07 -16.28 -0.62
N ILE A 83 12.37 -15.22 -0.22
CA ILE A 83 12.68 -13.84 -0.64
C ILE A 83 13.15 -12.92 0.49
N GLU A 84 13.17 -13.36 1.76
CA GLU A 84 13.55 -12.53 2.92
C GLU A 84 14.93 -11.85 2.79
N ASN A 85 15.85 -12.50 2.08
CA ASN A 85 17.21 -12.00 1.86
C ASN A 85 17.29 -11.00 0.69
N TYR A 86 16.17 -10.71 0.02
CA TYR A 86 16.06 -9.77 -1.08
C TYR A 86 15.19 -8.58 -0.69
N ASN A 87 15.87 -7.53 -0.20
CA ASN A 87 15.22 -6.33 0.32
C ASN A 87 15.30 -5.19 -0.70
N GLU A 88 14.27 -5.06 -1.54
CA GLU A 88 14.13 -3.93 -2.47
C GLU A 88 13.16 -2.87 -1.95
N PRO A 89 13.39 -1.59 -2.23
CA PRO A 89 12.60 -0.50 -1.67
C PRO A 89 11.19 -0.36 -2.27
N PHE A 90 10.90 -0.98 -3.42
CA PHE A 90 9.57 -0.97 -4.04
C PHE A 90 9.36 -2.15 -4.98
N LEU A 91 8.09 -2.51 -5.18
CA LEU A 91 7.67 -3.70 -5.93
C LEU A 91 8.18 -3.75 -7.39
N ASN A 92 8.34 -2.59 -8.02
CA ASN A 92 8.77 -2.46 -9.43
C ASN A 92 10.30 -2.53 -9.63
N SER A 93 11.11 -2.76 -8.58
CA SER A 93 12.56 -2.89 -8.72
C SER A 93 12.98 -3.97 -9.71
N LEU A 94 12.13 -4.99 -9.93
CA LEU A 94 12.41 -6.13 -10.79
C LEU A 94 11.67 -6.11 -12.13
N THR A 95 10.99 -5.01 -12.47
CA THR A 95 10.16 -4.95 -13.69
C THR A 95 10.95 -5.20 -14.97
N GLU A 96 12.26 -4.88 -15.00
CA GLU A 96 13.11 -5.16 -16.17
C GLU A 96 13.38 -6.66 -16.41
N TYR A 97 13.25 -7.48 -15.37
CA TYR A 97 13.49 -8.93 -15.43
C TYR A 97 12.23 -9.73 -15.72
N ASP A 98 11.04 -9.16 -15.46
CA ASP A 98 9.75 -9.81 -15.74
C ASP A 98 9.46 -9.81 -17.25
N ASP A 99 9.26 -10.99 -17.82
CA ASP A 99 8.96 -11.17 -19.24
C ASP A 99 7.45 -11.23 -19.55
N GLY A 100 6.59 -11.04 -18.53
CA GLY A 100 5.15 -11.04 -18.70
C GLY A 100 4.54 -12.43 -18.95
N ARG A 101 5.28 -13.52 -18.71
CA ARG A 101 4.73 -14.89 -18.75
C ARG A 101 3.48 -15.02 -17.89
N ASP A 102 2.49 -15.78 -18.36
CA ASP A 102 1.34 -16.18 -17.55
C ASP A 102 1.78 -17.09 -16.39
N LEU A 103 1.44 -16.71 -15.16
CA LEU A 103 1.84 -17.41 -13.94
C LEU A 103 0.74 -18.34 -13.40
N SER A 104 -0.42 -18.42 -14.05
CA SER A 104 -1.59 -19.17 -13.55
C SER A 104 -1.31 -20.67 -13.31
N ASN A 105 -0.39 -21.26 -14.09
CA ASN A 105 0.06 -22.65 -13.94
C ASN A 105 1.57 -22.75 -13.70
N TYR A 106 2.19 -21.67 -13.21
CA TYR A 106 3.62 -21.67 -12.92
C TYR A 106 3.89 -22.39 -11.60
N ASP A 107 4.82 -23.36 -11.64
CA ASP A 107 5.19 -24.16 -10.48
C ASP A 107 6.37 -23.50 -9.76
N PHE A 108 6.06 -22.67 -8.76
CA PHE A 108 7.06 -21.96 -7.96
C PHE A 108 7.96 -22.91 -7.16
N GLU A 109 7.42 -24.03 -6.69
CA GLU A 109 8.15 -25.03 -5.88
C GLU A 109 9.26 -25.73 -6.67
N ASN A 110 9.07 -25.92 -7.97
CA ASN A 110 9.99 -26.66 -8.84
C ASN A 110 10.68 -25.78 -9.89
N ASP A 111 10.64 -24.45 -9.76
CA ASP A 111 11.29 -23.56 -10.73
C ASP A 111 12.81 -23.43 -10.54
N GLY A 112 13.35 -24.04 -9.48
CA GLY A 112 14.78 -24.03 -9.15
C GLY A 112 15.30 -22.62 -8.82
N PHE A 113 14.46 -21.75 -8.26
CA PHE A 113 14.89 -20.48 -7.70
C PHE A 113 15.89 -20.71 -6.56
N THR A 114 17.03 -20.01 -6.62
CA THR A 114 18.08 -20.12 -5.62
C THR A 114 18.99 -18.90 -5.66
N SER A 115 19.86 -18.76 -4.65
CA SER A 115 20.95 -17.79 -4.66
C SER A 115 22.15 -18.35 -5.43
N PRO A 116 22.88 -17.57 -6.25
CA PRO A 116 22.83 -16.10 -6.39
C PRO A 116 21.79 -15.58 -7.40
N PHE A 117 21.39 -14.31 -7.23
CA PHE A 117 20.44 -13.61 -8.11
C PHE A 117 21.07 -13.15 -9.43
N ASP A 118 21.46 -14.11 -10.26
CA ASP A 118 21.73 -13.85 -11.68
C ASP A 118 20.44 -13.44 -12.42
N ASP A 119 20.54 -13.06 -13.69
CA ASP A 119 19.38 -12.58 -14.46
C ASP A 119 18.25 -13.63 -14.54
N SER A 120 18.58 -14.92 -14.48
CA SER A 120 17.61 -16.01 -14.45
C SER A 120 16.86 -16.03 -13.11
N ASN A 121 17.57 -15.99 -11.99
CA ASN A 121 16.95 -15.97 -10.66
C ASN A 121 16.23 -14.64 -10.38
N LYS A 122 16.71 -13.51 -10.89
CA LYS A 122 16.00 -12.22 -10.83
C LYS A 122 14.67 -12.26 -11.58
N ARG A 123 14.60 -12.97 -12.71
CA ARG A 123 13.33 -13.21 -13.43
C ARG A 123 12.35 -14.03 -12.59
N LYS A 124 12.80 -15.12 -11.96
CA LYS A 124 11.96 -15.94 -11.07
C LYS A 124 11.48 -15.16 -9.84
N LEU A 125 12.33 -14.28 -9.32
CA LEU A 125 11.99 -13.37 -8.25
C LEU A 125 10.94 -12.33 -8.69
N ALA A 126 11.07 -11.81 -9.91
CA ALA A 126 10.07 -10.93 -10.51
C ALA A 126 8.70 -11.62 -10.62
N TYR A 127 8.66 -12.92 -10.95
CA TYR A 127 7.42 -13.70 -10.94
C TYR A 127 6.79 -13.81 -9.55
N ARG A 128 7.59 -14.07 -8.50
CA ARG A 128 7.10 -14.08 -7.12
C ARG A 128 6.53 -12.73 -6.72
N HIS A 129 7.24 -11.63 -7.01
CA HIS A 129 6.76 -10.27 -6.77
C HIS A 129 5.45 -9.96 -7.50
N ARG A 130 5.31 -10.34 -8.78
CA ARG A 130 4.06 -10.16 -9.53
C ARG A 130 2.91 -10.99 -8.94
N SER A 131 3.17 -12.24 -8.55
CA SER A 131 2.19 -13.10 -7.88
C SER A 131 1.71 -12.49 -6.54
N ILE A 132 2.64 -11.96 -5.73
CA ILE A 132 2.32 -11.23 -4.49
C ILE A 132 1.47 -9.99 -4.79
N ALA A 133 1.85 -9.20 -5.80
CA ALA A 133 1.12 -8.01 -6.22
C ALA A 133 -0.34 -8.32 -6.59
N GLU A 134 -0.54 -9.39 -7.36
CA GLU A 134 -1.86 -9.85 -7.79
C GLU A 134 -2.70 -10.34 -6.62
N LYS A 135 -2.11 -11.09 -5.68
CA LYS A 135 -2.79 -11.50 -4.43
C LYS A 135 -3.18 -10.29 -3.58
N TYR A 136 -2.24 -9.36 -3.37
CA TYR A 136 -2.48 -8.15 -2.59
C TYR A 136 -3.62 -7.31 -3.19
N ALA A 137 -3.66 -7.17 -4.51
CA ALA A 137 -4.71 -6.42 -5.22
C ALA A 137 -6.11 -7.03 -5.07
N LYS A 138 -6.22 -8.36 -4.92
CA LYS A 138 -7.50 -9.03 -4.63
C LYS A 138 -7.92 -8.90 -3.16
N GLY A 139 -6.94 -8.71 -2.28
CA GLY A 139 -7.14 -8.58 -0.85
C GLY A 139 -7.16 -9.92 -0.12
N VAL A 140 -6.93 -9.87 1.19
CA VAL A 140 -6.76 -11.06 2.04
C VAL A 140 -7.96 -12.01 2.06
N HIS A 141 -9.16 -11.50 1.78
CA HIS A 141 -10.38 -12.33 1.75
C HIS A 141 -10.43 -13.31 0.57
N ASP A 142 -9.59 -13.14 -0.45
CA ASP A 142 -9.56 -14.02 -1.62
C ASP A 142 -8.94 -15.39 -1.29
N PHE A 143 -8.04 -15.44 -0.30
CA PHE A 143 -7.28 -16.65 0.03
C PHE A 143 -7.40 -17.11 1.50
N LEU A 144 -8.05 -16.34 2.37
CA LEU A 144 -8.29 -16.76 3.76
C LEU A 144 -9.68 -17.39 3.95
N ASP A 145 -9.72 -18.42 4.80
CA ASP A 145 -10.98 -19.06 5.18
C ASP A 145 -11.81 -18.18 6.13
N GLN A 146 -13.12 -18.48 6.23
CA GLN A 146 -14.06 -17.70 7.03
C GLN A 146 -13.73 -17.69 8.53
N GLN A 147 -13.16 -18.77 9.06
CA GLN A 147 -12.81 -18.88 10.47
C GLN A 147 -11.60 -17.99 10.79
N THR A 148 -10.60 -17.98 9.91
CA THR A 148 -9.42 -17.11 10.00
C THR A 148 -9.83 -15.63 9.91
N ILE A 149 -10.66 -15.27 8.93
CA ILE A 149 -11.20 -13.91 8.80
C ILE A 149 -11.93 -13.46 10.06
N LYS A 150 -12.77 -14.34 10.64
CA LYS A 150 -13.47 -14.02 11.89
C LYS A 150 -12.49 -13.79 13.03
N SER A 151 -11.50 -14.67 13.20
CA SER A 151 -10.46 -14.52 14.24
C SER A 151 -9.72 -13.19 14.13
N TRP A 152 -9.40 -12.76 12.90
CA TRP A 152 -8.72 -11.49 12.66
C TRP A 152 -9.61 -10.28 12.95
N ASN A 153 -10.90 -10.35 12.62
CA ASN A 153 -11.86 -9.30 12.97
C ASN A 153 -12.05 -9.18 14.50
N ASP A 154 -12.08 -10.31 15.21
CA ASP A 154 -12.15 -10.35 16.67
C ASP A 154 -10.86 -9.75 17.27
N LEU A 155 -9.69 -10.07 16.71
CA LEU A 155 -8.40 -9.49 17.12
C LEU A 155 -8.32 -7.99 16.84
N TYR A 156 -8.77 -7.53 15.67
CA TYR A 156 -8.87 -6.10 15.34
C TYR A 156 -9.73 -5.37 16.36
N SER A 157 -10.92 -5.90 16.65
CA SER A 157 -11.85 -5.30 17.63
C SER A 157 -11.24 -5.25 19.04
N SER A 158 -10.56 -6.32 19.45
CA SER A 158 -9.84 -6.38 20.73
C SER A 158 -8.70 -5.36 20.80
N THR A 159 -7.96 -5.21 19.70
CA THR A 159 -6.85 -4.26 19.56
C THR A 159 -7.35 -2.84 19.64
N ASP A 160 -8.39 -2.51 18.87
CA ASP A 160 -8.94 -1.15 18.82
C ASP A 160 -9.57 -0.75 20.15
N SER A 161 -10.28 -1.67 20.82
CA SER A 161 -10.77 -1.46 22.18
C SER A 161 -9.65 -1.25 23.19
N TYR A 162 -8.52 -1.98 23.07
CA TYR A 162 -7.39 -1.83 23.96
C TYR A 162 -6.60 -0.54 23.69
N THR A 163 -6.56 -0.09 22.44
CA THR A 163 -5.80 1.07 21.97
C THR A 163 -6.63 2.36 21.88
N ASP A 164 -7.79 2.38 22.52
CA ASP A 164 -8.72 3.53 22.56
C ASP A 164 -9.13 4.04 21.17
N GLY A 165 -9.26 3.14 20.19
CA GLY A 165 -9.72 3.46 18.84
C GLY A 165 -8.62 3.87 17.86
N TRP A 166 -7.35 3.56 18.14
CA TRP A 166 -6.22 3.98 17.29
C TRP A 166 -6.37 3.50 15.84
N LEU A 167 -6.64 2.19 15.63
CA LEU A 167 -6.74 1.61 14.29
C LEU A 167 -7.95 2.15 13.53
N SER A 168 -9.09 2.26 14.20
CA SER A 168 -10.30 2.85 13.60
C SER A 168 -10.09 4.31 13.23
N SER A 169 -9.37 5.07 14.05
CA SER A 169 -9.06 6.49 13.78
C SER A 169 -8.10 6.65 12.60
N ALA A 170 -7.05 5.82 12.54
CA ALA A 170 -6.11 5.80 11.42
C ALA A 170 -6.81 5.40 10.12
N HIS A 171 -7.67 4.38 10.16
CA HIS A 171 -8.48 3.95 9.01
C HIS A 171 -9.39 5.07 8.50
N ALA A 172 -10.15 5.70 9.40
CA ALA A 172 -11.04 6.81 9.03
C ALA A 172 -10.28 7.99 8.42
N LEU A 173 -9.07 8.27 8.91
CA LEU A 173 -8.20 9.32 8.35
C LEU A 173 -7.78 8.99 6.92
N LEU A 174 -7.34 7.75 6.66
CA LEU A 174 -6.96 7.30 5.32
C LEU A 174 -8.16 7.33 4.36
N GLU A 175 -9.34 6.89 4.80
CA GLU A 175 -10.58 6.95 4.01
C GLU A 175 -10.92 8.39 3.62
N GLN A 176 -10.85 9.34 4.56
CA GLN A 176 -11.12 10.76 4.26
C GLN A 176 -10.18 11.33 3.20
N VAL A 177 -8.90 10.92 3.19
CA VAL A 177 -7.94 11.36 2.18
C VAL A 177 -8.34 10.81 0.79
N VAL A 178 -8.81 9.57 0.73
CA VAL A 178 -9.28 8.91 -0.49
C VAL A 178 -10.63 9.47 -0.97
N GLU A 179 -11.58 9.73 -0.09
CA GLU A 179 -12.91 10.26 -0.44
C GLU A 179 -12.84 11.64 -1.07
N LYS A 180 -11.89 12.47 -0.64
CA LYS A 180 -11.60 13.77 -1.26
C LYS A 180 -11.18 13.66 -2.74
N ASN A 181 -10.86 12.45 -3.24
CA ASN A 181 -10.61 12.17 -4.65
C ASN A 181 -11.89 11.87 -5.46
N LYS A 182 -13.04 11.58 -4.83
CA LYS A 182 -14.28 11.25 -5.54
C LYS A 182 -14.99 12.52 -6.03
N VAL A 183 -15.31 12.57 -7.33
CA VAL A 183 -16.14 13.64 -7.92
C VAL A 183 -17.58 13.47 -7.41
N PRO A 184 -18.23 14.50 -6.84
CA PRO A 184 -19.64 14.41 -6.50
C PRO A 184 -20.47 14.43 -7.78
N THR A 185 -21.24 13.37 -8.01
CA THR A 185 -22.24 13.22 -9.08
C THR A 185 -23.54 14.01 -8.82
N GLY A 186 -23.49 15.05 -7.99
CA GLY A 186 -24.67 15.83 -7.59
C GLY A 186 -24.70 17.23 -8.19
N ASN A 187 -25.80 17.56 -8.88
CA ASN A 187 -26.13 18.88 -9.45
C ASN A 187 -26.43 19.95 -8.37
N GLY A 188 -25.53 20.14 -7.40
CA GLY A 188 -25.60 21.20 -6.39
C GLY A 188 -24.65 22.36 -6.71
N PRO A 189 -24.83 23.57 -6.13
CA PRO A 189 -23.98 24.72 -6.41
C PRO A 189 -22.54 24.39 -6.02
N ILE A 190 -21.65 24.41 -7.01
CA ILE A 190 -20.24 24.06 -6.84
C ILE A 190 -19.56 25.22 -6.10
N SER A 191 -19.24 25.02 -4.82
CA SER A 191 -18.24 25.85 -4.15
C SER A 191 -16.91 25.71 -4.91
N ALA A 192 -16.42 26.83 -5.45
CA ALA A 192 -15.21 26.91 -6.27
C ALA A 192 -13.91 26.74 -5.44
N GLY A 193 -13.85 25.71 -4.60
CA GLY A 193 -12.58 25.21 -4.07
C GLY A 193 -11.90 24.38 -5.14
N SER A 194 -10.69 24.76 -5.56
CA SER A 194 -9.85 23.96 -6.46
C SER A 194 -9.65 22.57 -5.87
N LYS A 195 -10.35 21.56 -6.38
CA LYS A 195 -10.27 20.19 -5.86
C LYS A 195 -8.90 19.60 -6.19
N SER A 196 -8.19 19.21 -5.14
CA SER A 196 -6.85 18.65 -5.23
C SER A 196 -6.88 17.13 -5.36
N LYS A 197 -6.05 16.56 -6.23
CA LYS A 197 -5.83 15.11 -6.28
C LYS A 197 -4.93 14.70 -5.10
N ASN A 198 -5.41 13.84 -4.22
CA ASN A 198 -4.67 13.33 -3.08
C ASN A 198 -4.04 11.97 -3.39
N ILE A 199 -2.78 11.79 -3.01
CA ILE A 199 -2.02 10.55 -3.16
C ILE A 199 -1.52 10.14 -1.77
N ASN A 200 -1.73 8.89 -1.38
CA ASN A 200 -1.16 8.31 -0.17
C ASN A 200 0.07 7.49 -0.54
N VAL A 201 1.17 7.71 0.16
CA VAL A 201 2.42 6.97 0.03
C VAL A 201 2.77 6.43 1.41
N LEU A 202 3.01 5.13 1.53
CA LEU A 202 3.52 4.50 2.75
C LEU A 202 5.04 4.37 2.65
N VAL A 203 5.75 4.78 3.69
CA VAL A 203 7.19 4.57 3.85
C VAL A 203 7.37 3.93 5.21
N THR A 204 7.96 2.73 5.25
CA THR A 204 8.17 2.00 6.49
C THR A 204 9.58 1.40 6.53
N SER A 205 10.10 1.22 7.75
CA SER A 205 11.33 0.47 8.00
C SER A 205 11.11 -1.04 8.12
N GLY A 206 9.86 -1.50 8.14
CA GLY A 206 9.53 -2.93 8.11
C GLY A 206 10.06 -3.60 6.85
N HIS A 207 10.47 -4.86 6.98
CA HIS A 207 10.87 -5.74 5.87
C HIS A 207 9.74 -6.70 5.56
#